data_AF-A0A2M8NEG9-F1
#
_entry.id   AF-A0A2M8NEG9-F1
#
_cell.length_a   1.000
_cell.length_b   1.000
_cell.length_c   1.000
_cell.angle_alpha   90.00
_cell.angle_beta   90.00
_cell.angle_gamma   90.00
#
_symmetry.space_group_name_H-M   'P 1'
#
loop_
_entity.id
_entity.type
_entity.pdbx_description
1 polymer ?
#
loop_
_entity_poly.entity_id
_entity_poly.type
_entity_poly.pdbx_seq_one_letter_code
_entity_poly.pdbx_strand_id
1 'polypeptide(L)'
;KLRRALLMGLNRQGVISSVLQGQALVSHSPILPGSWAYFDGIERFEYDPDAAVALLKSAGYVVPSGGGDVRAKDGIPLAFTLAHPDDPTHTQIAQAIQTQWARIGVR
;
A
#
# COMPACT_ATOMS: atom_id res chain seq x y z
N LYS A 1 8.88 -1.40 9.35
CA LYS A 1 9.45 -1.58 7.98
C LYS A 1 8.39 -2.12 7.01
N LEU A 2 7.83 -3.32 7.23
CA LEU A 2 6.80 -3.89 6.34
C LEU A 2 5.59 -2.97 6.09
N ARG A 3 4.89 -2.53 7.15
CA ARG A 3 3.72 -1.63 7.00
C ARG A 3 4.04 -0.33 6.25
N ARG A 4 5.24 0.22 6.46
CA ARG A 4 5.71 1.42 5.73
C ARG A 4 5.89 1.12 4.25
N ALA A 5 6.53 -0.01 3.91
CA ALA A 5 6.69 -0.43 2.52
C ALA A 5 5.34 -0.65 1.82
N LEU A 6 4.37 -1.29 2.50
CA LEU A 6 3.04 -1.49 1.95
C LEU A 6 2.33 -0.16 1.65
N LEU A 7 2.48 0.85 2.51
CA LEU A 7 1.91 2.18 2.28
C LEU A 7 2.60 2.91 1.12
N MET A 8 3.93 2.86 1.06
CA MET A 8 4.72 3.50 0.00
C MET A 8 4.52 2.83 -1.37
N GLY A 9 4.14 1.55 -1.40
CA GLY A 9 3.75 0.86 -2.62
C GLY A 9 2.40 1.27 -3.21
N LEU A 10 1.63 2.14 -2.53
CA LEU A 10 0.30 2.55 -2.95
C LEU A 10 0.29 3.96 -3.56
N ASN A 11 -0.02 4.04 -4.85
CA ASN A 11 -0.44 5.25 -5.54
C ASN A 11 -1.87 5.61 -5.15
N ARG A 12 -2.02 6.18 -3.96
CA ARG A 12 -3.30 6.61 -3.40
C ARG A 12 -3.98 7.69 -4.26
N GLN A 13 -3.20 8.62 -4.82
CA GLN A 13 -3.72 9.65 -5.73
C GLN A 13 -4.26 9.04 -7.03
N GLY A 14 -3.60 8.00 -7.55
CA GLY A 14 -4.06 7.24 -8.71
C GLY A 14 -5.42 6.58 -8.46
N VAL A 15 -5.59 5.93 -7.31
CA VAL A 15 -6.88 5.32 -6.91
C VAL A 15 -7.97 6.39 -6.79
N ILE A 16 -7.67 7.53 -6.18
CA ILE A 16 -8.60 8.67 -6.08
C ILE A 16 -9.04 9.12 -7.47
N SER A 17 -8.09 9.23 -8.40
CA SER A 17 -8.37 9.73 -9.75
C SER A 17 -9.19 8.73 -10.57
N SER A 18 -8.87 7.42 -10.48
CA SER A 18 -9.49 6.40 -11.32
C SER A 18 -10.78 5.80 -10.76
N VAL A 19 -10.85 5.56 -9.44
CA VAL A 19 -11.99 4.90 -8.79
C VAL A 19 -12.95 5.92 -8.18
N LEU A 20 -12.41 6.96 -7.54
CA LEU A 20 -13.20 7.98 -6.83
C LEU A 20 -13.44 9.25 -7.66
N GLN A 21 -13.04 9.26 -8.95
CA GLN A 21 -13.27 10.36 -9.88
C GLN A 21 -12.77 11.73 -9.34
N GLY A 22 -11.69 11.74 -8.56
CA GLY A 22 -11.12 12.95 -7.99
C GLY A 22 -11.89 13.52 -6.78
N GLN A 23 -12.93 12.85 -6.29
CA GLN A 23 -13.80 13.36 -5.22
C GLN A 23 -13.26 13.08 -3.80
N ALA A 24 -11.97 12.82 -3.66
CA ALA A 24 -11.32 12.52 -2.38
C ALA A 24 -9.95 13.18 -2.29
N LEU A 25 -9.44 13.26 -1.05
CA LEU A 25 -8.11 13.79 -0.74
C LEU A 25 -7.24 12.69 -0.14
N VAL A 26 -5.95 12.70 -0.44
CA VAL A 26 -4.99 11.82 0.23
C VAL A 26 -4.92 12.21 1.70
N SER A 27 -5.34 11.31 2.58
CA SER A 27 -5.18 11.52 4.02
C SER A 27 -3.84 10.97 4.52
N HIS A 28 -3.15 11.77 5.33
CA HIS A 28 -1.94 11.35 6.05
C HIS A 28 -2.21 11.10 7.54
N SER A 29 -3.39 11.45 8.04
CA SER A 29 -3.77 11.37 9.45
C SER A 29 -5.20 10.85 9.59
N PRO A 30 -5.54 10.09 10.65
CA PRO A 30 -6.93 9.78 10.94
C PRO A 30 -7.76 11.03 11.29
N ILE A 31 -7.10 12.12 11.71
CA ILE A 31 -7.74 13.40 11.98
C ILE A 31 -7.69 14.27 10.72
N LEU A 32 -8.85 14.72 10.25
CA LEU A 32 -8.96 15.60 9.08
C LEU A 32 -8.51 17.03 9.41
N PRO A 33 -7.96 17.76 8.42
CA PRO A 33 -7.74 19.20 8.53
C PRO A 33 -9.02 19.93 8.94
N GLY A 34 -8.91 20.91 9.84
CA GLY A 34 -10.05 21.67 10.38
C GLY A 34 -10.55 21.18 11.75
N SER A 35 -10.10 20.00 12.22
CA SER A 35 -10.29 19.58 13.60
C SER A 35 -9.32 20.30 14.55
N TRP A 36 -9.76 20.63 15.76
CA TRP A 36 -8.88 21.18 16.82
C TRP A 36 -7.74 20.23 17.20
N ALA A 37 -7.94 18.93 16.99
CA ALA A 37 -6.97 17.87 17.27
C ALA A 37 -6.05 17.56 16.07
N TYR A 38 -6.15 18.33 14.97
CA TYR A 38 -5.31 18.13 13.80
C TYR A 38 -3.86 18.54 14.10
N PHE A 39 -2.91 17.70 13.67
CA PHE A 39 -1.47 17.95 13.77
C PHE A 39 -0.81 17.58 12.44
N ASP A 40 -0.10 18.54 11.83
CA ASP A 40 0.48 18.42 10.49
C ASP A 40 1.97 18.03 10.48
N GLY A 41 2.64 18.11 11.64
CA GLY A 41 4.03 17.73 11.86
C GLY A 41 4.29 16.21 11.90
N ILE A 42 3.45 15.42 11.23
CA ILE A 42 3.57 13.95 11.16
C ILE A 42 4.44 13.51 9.98
N GLU A 43 5.07 12.34 10.12
CA GLU A 43 5.79 11.68 9.03
C GLU A 43 4.85 11.40 7.86
N ARG A 44 5.24 11.81 6.65
CA ARG A 44 4.48 11.56 5.41
C ARG A 44 5.14 10.46 4.60
N PHE A 45 4.31 9.56 4.08
CA PHE A 45 4.73 8.47 3.20
C PHE A 45 4.14 8.71 1.81
N GLU A 46 4.98 9.14 0.89
CA GLU A 46 4.62 9.31 -0.50
C GLU A 46 4.64 7.97 -1.25
N TYR A 47 4.01 7.95 -2.42
CA TYR A 47 4.09 6.81 -3.33
C TYR A 47 5.51 6.69 -3.88
N ASP A 48 6.22 5.66 -3.42
CA ASP A 48 7.59 5.34 -3.81
C ASP A 48 7.77 3.80 -3.78
N PRO A 49 7.46 3.12 -4.90
CA PRO A 49 7.55 1.67 -4.97
C PRO A 49 8.99 1.15 -4.87
N ASP A 50 9.99 1.95 -5.26
CA ASP A 50 11.39 1.55 -5.19
C ASP A 50 11.89 1.54 -3.75
N ALA A 51 11.57 2.60 -2.98
CA ALA A 51 11.85 2.63 -1.56
C ALA A 51 11.03 1.58 -0.78
N ALA A 52 9.80 1.27 -1.21
CA ALA A 52 9.03 0.15 -0.66
C ALA A 52 9.78 -1.18 -0.86
N VAL A 53 10.28 -1.45 -2.07
CA VAL A 53 11.09 -2.64 -2.37
C VAL A 53 12.35 -2.70 -1.52
N ALA A 54 13.06 -1.58 -1.36
CA ALA A 54 14.25 -1.51 -0.50
C ALA A 54 13.91 -1.84 0.97
N LEU A 55 12.82 -1.30 1.49
CA LEU A 55 12.34 -1.60 2.85
C LEU A 55 11.96 -3.08 3.02
N LEU A 56 11.30 -3.70 2.03
CA LEU A 56 10.96 -5.12 2.05
C LEU A 56 12.22 -6.00 2.07
N LYS A 57 13.20 -5.71 1.20
CA LYS A 57 14.49 -6.42 1.19
C LYS A 57 15.20 -6.28 2.53
N SER A 58 15.26 -5.08 3.10
CA SER A 58 15.87 -4.83 4.42
C SER A 58 15.17 -5.54 5.59
N ALA A 59 13.93 -5.97 5.39
CA ALA A 59 13.16 -6.74 6.37
C ALA A 59 13.29 -8.26 6.19
N GLY A 60 14.04 -8.70 5.17
CA GLY A 60 14.26 -10.11 4.83
C GLY A 60 13.28 -10.67 3.79
N TYR A 61 12.43 -9.83 3.18
CA TYR A 61 11.51 -10.26 2.13
C TYR A 61 12.15 -10.13 0.75
N VAL A 62 12.61 -11.28 0.24
CA VAL A 62 13.31 -11.39 -1.05
C VAL A 62 12.52 -12.26 -2.02
N VAL A 63 12.77 -12.08 -3.32
CA VAL A 63 12.23 -13.00 -4.32
C VAL A 63 12.96 -14.35 -4.15
N PRO A 64 12.24 -15.48 -4.04
CA PRO A 64 12.86 -16.80 -3.94
C PRO A 64 13.79 -17.11 -5.12
N SER A 65 14.89 -17.83 -4.85
CA SER A 65 15.86 -18.22 -5.87
C SER A 65 15.29 -19.13 -6.97
N GLY A 66 14.19 -19.85 -6.68
CA GLY A 66 13.44 -20.65 -7.65
C GLY A 66 12.59 -19.83 -8.63
N GLY A 67 12.65 -18.49 -8.56
CA GLY A 67 11.84 -17.59 -9.36
C GLY A 67 10.47 -17.28 -8.75
N GLY A 68 9.67 -16.53 -9.49
CA GLY A 68 8.34 -16.05 -9.09
C GLY A 68 8.32 -14.57 -8.73
N ASP A 69 7.11 -14.02 -8.62
CA ASP A 69 6.92 -12.58 -8.42
C ASP A 69 6.62 -12.20 -6.96
N VAL A 70 6.38 -13.20 -6.09
CA VAL A 70 6.02 -12.99 -4.69
C VAL A 70 7.25 -13.14 -3.80
N ARG A 71 7.50 -12.13 -2.96
CA ARG A 71 8.58 -12.16 -1.98
C ARG A 71 8.26 -13.16 -0.86
N ALA A 72 9.29 -13.76 -0.29
CA ALA A 72 9.15 -14.64 0.86
C ALA A 72 10.20 -14.31 1.92
N LYS A 73 9.92 -14.73 3.15
CA LYS A 73 10.87 -14.76 4.26
C LYS A 73 10.72 -16.09 4.98
N ASP A 74 11.82 -16.80 5.20
CA ASP A 74 11.83 -18.11 5.86
C ASP A 74 10.89 -19.14 5.20
N GLY A 75 10.81 -19.09 3.86
CA GLY A 75 9.92 -19.96 3.06
C GLY A 75 8.45 -19.56 3.07
N ILE A 76 8.06 -18.53 3.84
CA ILE A 76 6.68 -18.05 3.95
C ILE A 76 6.46 -16.92 2.92
N PRO A 77 5.54 -17.08 1.96
CA PRO A 77 5.20 -16.02 1.01
C PRO A 77 4.62 -14.80 1.71
N LEU A 78 4.99 -13.61 1.25
CA LEU A 78 4.41 -12.34 1.68
C LEU A 78 3.05 -12.16 1.01
N ALA A 79 2.05 -12.80 1.60
CA ALA A 79 0.68 -12.82 1.11
C ALA A 79 -0.32 -12.41 2.21
N PHE A 80 -1.36 -11.66 1.86
CA PHE A 80 -2.39 -11.19 2.78
C PHE A 80 -3.80 -11.43 2.24
N THR A 81 -4.74 -11.59 3.16
CA THR A 81 -6.17 -11.48 2.86
C THR A 81 -6.62 -10.06 3.13
N LEU A 82 -7.10 -9.37 2.08
CA LEU A 82 -7.65 -8.02 2.20
C LEU A 82 -9.18 -8.09 2.26
N ALA A 83 -9.74 -7.90 3.46
CA ALA A 83 -11.18 -7.75 3.63
C ALA A 83 -11.62 -6.34 3.22
N HIS A 84 -12.76 -6.24 2.53
CA HIS A 84 -13.38 -4.98 2.15
C HIS A 84 -14.92 -5.10 2.21
N PRO A 85 -15.65 -3.97 2.32
CA PRO A 85 -17.11 -3.97 2.19
C PRO A 85 -17.59 -4.58 0.87
N ASP A 86 -18.73 -5.28 0.91
CA ASP A 86 -19.32 -5.93 -0.27
C ASP A 86 -20.07 -4.93 -1.15
N ASP A 87 -19.32 -4.02 -1.78
CA ASP A 87 -19.82 -3.06 -2.76
C ASP A 87 -18.81 -2.82 -3.90
N PRO A 88 -19.28 -2.32 -5.06
CA PRO A 88 -18.43 -2.15 -6.24
C PRO A 88 -17.27 -1.18 -6.06
N THR A 89 -17.44 -0.14 -5.24
CA THR A 89 -16.41 0.89 -5.04
C THR A 89 -15.25 0.32 -4.24
N HIS A 90 -15.54 -0.31 -3.11
CA HIS A 90 -14.50 -0.92 -2.26
C HIS A 90 -13.84 -2.12 -2.94
N THR A 91 -14.58 -2.88 -3.74
CA THR A 91 -14.01 -3.95 -4.58
C THR A 91 -12.96 -3.42 -5.55
N GLN A 92 -13.26 -2.32 -6.26
CA GLN A 92 -12.30 -1.70 -7.18
C GLN A 92 -11.08 -1.14 -6.45
N ILE A 93 -11.26 -0.53 -5.27
CA ILE A 93 -10.14 -0.07 -4.43
C ILE A 93 -9.26 -1.25 -4.00
N ALA A 94 -9.87 -2.35 -3.54
CA ALA A 94 -9.14 -3.55 -3.11
C ALA A 94 -8.34 -4.18 -4.26
N GLN A 95 -8.93 -4.28 -5.46
CA GLN A 95 -8.24 -4.76 -6.67
C GLN A 95 -7.09 -3.83 -7.09
N ALA A 96 -7.27 -2.52 -6.96
CA ALA A 96 -6.20 -1.55 -7.23
C ALA A 96 -5.04 -1.69 -6.24
N ILE A 97 -5.33 -1.87 -4.95
CA ILE A 97 -4.33 -2.16 -3.91
C ILE A 97 -3.59 -3.46 -4.23
N GLN A 98 -4.32 -4.55 -4.52
CA GLN A 98 -3.74 -5.84 -4.89
C GLN A 98 -2.79 -5.71 -6.10
N THR A 99 -3.23 -5.02 -7.15
CA THR A 99 -2.43 -4.80 -8.36
C THR A 99 -1.15 -4.02 -8.07
N GLN A 100 -1.22 -3.00 -7.21
CA GLN A 100 -0.06 -2.18 -6.87
C GLN A 100 0.90 -2.92 -5.94
N TRP A 101 0.39 -3.69 -4.99
CA TRP A 101 1.19 -4.56 -4.13
C TRP A 101 1.88 -5.68 -4.89
N ALA A 102 1.25 -6.24 -5.93
CA ALA A 102 1.90 -7.22 -6.81
C ALA A 102 3.18 -6.66 -7.46
N ARG A 103 3.23 -5.37 -7.81
CA ARG A 103 4.41 -4.72 -8.40
C ARG A 103 5.62 -4.67 -7.45
N ILE A 104 5.37 -4.68 -6.15
CA ILE A 104 6.42 -4.74 -5.13
C ILE A 104 6.63 -6.16 -4.58
N GLY A 105 5.98 -7.17 -5.19
CA GLY A 105 6.08 -8.58 -4.85
C GLY A 105 5.35 -8.98 -3.58
N VAL A 106 4.20 -8.36 -3.32
CA VAL A 106 3.27 -8.68 -2.24
C VAL A 106 1.98 -9.22 -2.87
N ARG A 107 1.43 -10.30 -2.32
CA ARG A 107 0.21 -10.94 -2.83
C ARG A 107 -1.00 -10.74 -1.93
#